data_AF-A0A1A9RLC0-F1
#
_entry.id   AF-A0A1A9RLC0-F1
#
_cell.length_a   1.000
_cell.length_b   1.000
_cell.length_c   1.000
_cell.angle_alpha   90.00
_cell.angle_beta   90.00
_cell.angle_gamma   90.00
#
_symmetry.space_group_name_H-M   'P 1'
#
loop_
_entity.id
_entity.type
_entity.pdbx_description
1 polymer ?
#
loop_
_entity_poly.entity_id
_entity_poly.type
_entity_poly.pdbx_seq_one_letter_code
_entity_poly.pdbx_strand_id
1 'polypeptide(L)'
;MTPERIEQERESFEAWISNPAPPVPIDPCQKQKDGRYAYDHIEFAWRAWQARATQSEWISVEDRPPEKEGYYLTCAIGCAVRNCQFDGTYFSYQQYDEEEWEFVEVIWFPDYWLSIPLPPTTNPAA
;
A
#
# COMPACT_ATOMS: atom_id res chain seq x y z
N MET A 1 -8.61 -2.85 0.51
CA MET A 1 -8.97 -1.82 -0.48
C MET A 1 -10.47 -1.61 -0.44
N THR A 2 -10.93 -0.37 -0.48
CA THR A 2 -12.35 -0.03 -0.62
C THR A 2 -12.85 -0.42 -2.03
N PRO A 3 -14.16 -0.62 -2.24
CA PRO A 3 -14.72 -0.92 -3.56
C PRO A 3 -14.33 0.10 -4.64
N GLU A 4 -14.36 1.39 -4.30
CA GLU A 4 -14.02 2.49 -5.21
C GLU A 4 -12.57 2.38 -5.68
N ARG A 5 -11.66 2.01 -4.77
CA ARG A 5 -10.25 1.84 -5.09
C ARG A 5 -9.99 0.61 -5.95
N ILE A 6 -10.72 -0.47 -5.71
CA ILE A 6 -10.66 -1.67 -6.56
C ILE A 6 -11.03 -1.31 -8.00
N GLU A 7 -12.01 -0.43 -8.20
CA GLU A 7 -12.37 0.05 -9.55
C GLU A 7 -11.26 0.89 -10.18
N GLN A 8 -10.68 1.83 -9.42
CA GLN A 8 -9.57 2.66 -9.92
C GLN A 8 -8.33 1.84 -10.30
N GLU A 9 -7.99 0.85 -9.48
CA GLU A 9 -6.89 -0.08 -9.78
C GLU A 9 -7.24 -0.97 -10.98
N ARG A 10 -8.52 -1.32 -11.16
CA ARG A 10 -8.97 -2.10 -12.32
C ARG A 10 -8.81 -1.30 -13.60
N GLU A 11 -9.23 -0.04 -13.63
CA GLU A 11 -9.02 0.85 -14.78
C GLU A 11 -7.53 0.97 -15.14
N SER A 12 -6.68 1.12 -14.13
CA SER A 12 -5.22 1.21 -14.31
C SER A 12 -4.63 -0.09 -14.85
N PHE A 13 -5.08 -1.24 -14.35
CA PHE A 13 -4.68 -2.55 -14.81
C PHE A 13 -5.14 -2.82 -16.25
N GLU A 14 -6.41 -2.51 -16.57
CA GLU A 14 -6.99 -2.70 -17.91
C GLU A 14 -6.27 -1.82 -18.96
N ALA A 15 -5.92 -0.59 -18.60
CA ALA A 15 -5.12 0.29 -19.45
C ALA A 15 -3.70 -0.25 -19.67
N TRP A 16 -3.08 -0.82 -18.62
CA TRP A 16 -1.74 -1.40 -18.69
C TRP A 16 -1.70 -2.68 -19.53
N ILE A 17 -2.59 -3.63 -19.28
CA ILE A 17 -2.59 -4.94 -19.98
C ILE A 17 -2.95 -4.81 -21.47
N SER A 18 -3.62 -3.71 -21.84
CA SER A 18 -3.97 -3.39 -23.22
C SER A 18 -2.87 -2.61 -23.96
N ASN A 19 -1.74 -2.27 -23.31
CA ASN A 19 -0.69 -1.45 -23.90
C ASN A 19 0.74 -2.04 -23.72
N PRO A 20 1.39 -2.50 -24.81
CA PRO A 20 0.89 -2.53 -26.18
C PRO A 20 -0.23 -3.55 -26.34
N ALA A 21 -1.06 -3.35 -27.37
CA ALA A 21 -2.13 -4.30 -27.69
C ALA A 21 -1.57 -5.72 -27.84
N PRO A 22 -2.26 -6.76 -27.34
CA PRO A 22 -1.80 -8.12 -27.48
C PRO A 22 -1.55 -8.47 -28.96
N PRO A 23 -0.51 -9.26 -29.27
CA PRO A 23 -0.20 -9.67 -30.64
C PRO A 23 -1.26 -10.59 -31.26
N VAL A 24 -2.21 -11.06 -30.44
CA VAL A 24 -3.37 -11.86 -30.82
C VAL A 24 -4.63 -11.01 -30.71
N PRO A 25 -5.65 -11.24 -31.56
CA PRO A 25 -6.90 -10.47 -31.58
C PRO A 25 -7.83 -10.88 -30.43
N ILE A 26 -7.30 -10.83 -29.21
CA ILE A 26 -8.03 -11.08 -27.97
C ILE A 26 -8.20 -9.74 -27.26
N ASP A 27 -9.38 -9.53 -26.71
CA ASP A 27 -9.60 -8.46 -25.73
C ASP A 27 -9.19 -8.98 -24.35
N PRO A 28 -8.07 -8.52 -23.77
CA PRO A 28 -7.63 -8.98 -22.45
C PRO A 28 -8.64 -8.60 -21.35
N CYS A 29 -9.46 -7.57 -21.58
CA CYS A 29 -10.43 -7.06 -20.62
C CYS A 29 -11.79 -7.79 -20.70
N GLN A 30 -11.92 -8.83 -21.54
CA GLN A 30 -13.13 -9.63 -21.62
C GLN A 30 -13.46 -10.25 -20.26
N LYS A 31 -14.72 -10.09 -19.80
CA LYS A 31 -15.20 -10.58 -18.50
C LYS A 31 -16.23 -11.71 -18.65
N GLN A 32 -16.29 -12.57 -17.64
CA GLN A 32 -17.35 -13.56 -17.46
C GLN A 32 -18.59 -12.90 -16.84
N LYS A 33 -19.71 -13.64 -16.78
CA LYS A 33 -20.97 -13.13 -16.18
C LYS A 33 -20.84 -12.75 -14.70
N ASP A 34 -19.85 -13.30 -13.99
CA ASP A 34 -19.57 -13.02 -12.59
C ASP A 34 -18.57 -11.86 -12.39
N GLY A 35 -18.12 -11.22 -13.47
CA GLY A 35 -17.20 -10.08 -13.43
C GLY A 35 -15.71 -10.45 -13.40
N ARG A 36 -15.34 -11.73 -13.32
CA ARG A 36 -13.93 -12.17 -13.45
C ARG A 36 -13.44 -12.04 -14.88
N TYR A 37 -12.12 -11.91 -15.07
CA TYR A 37 -11.56 -11.94 -16.43
C TYR A 37 -11.79 -13.32 -17.07
N ALA A 38 -12.06 -13.32 -18.36
CA ALA A 38 -12.38 -14.53 -19.13
C ALA A 38 -11.18 -15.46 -19.28
N TYR A 39 -9.96 -14.90 -19.21
CA TYR A 39 -8.72 -15.64 -19.38
C TYR A 39 -7.99 -15.79 -18.04
N ASP A 40 -7.68 -17.03 -17.66
CA ASP A 40 -7.07 -17.35 -16.36
C ASP A 40 -5.76 -16.61 -16.09
N HIS A 41 -4.93 -16.40 -17.13
CA HIS A 41 -3.66 -15.69 -16.99
C HIS A 41 -3.85 -14.19 -16.73
N ILE A 42 -4.94 -13.59 -17.23
CA ILE A 42 -5.30 -12.19 -16.96
C ILE A 42 -5.89 -12.07 -15.56
N GLU A 43 -6.77 -13.00 -15.16
CA GLU A 43 -7.30 -13.07 -13.80
C GLU A 43 -6.16 -13.24 -12.77
N PHE A 44 -5.15 -14.07 -13.08
CA PHE A 44 -3.96 -14.20 -12.24
C PHE A 44 -3.14 -12.89 -12.18
N ALA A 45 -2.92 -12.24 -13.32
CA ALA A 45 -2.21 -10.96 -13.38
C ALA A 45 -2.95 -9.87 -12.58
N TRP A 46 -4.28 -9.85 -12.64
CA TRP A 46 -5.11 -8.94 -11.84
C TRP A 46 -4.95 -9.18 -10.34
N ARG A 47 -4.95 -10.44 -9.88
CA ARG A 47 -4.71 -10.75 -8.46
C ARG A 47 -3.32 -10.32 -7.99
N ALA A 48 -2.30 -10.52 -8.83
CA ALA A 48 -0.95 -10.04 -8.53
C ALA A 48 -0.89 -8.51 -8.46
N TRP A 49 -1.59 -7.82 -9.37
CA TRP A 49 -1.74 -6.36 -9.36
C TRP A 49 -2.40 -5.87 -8.07
N GLN A 50 -3.52 -6.49 -7.67
CA GLN A 50 -4.22 -6.19 -6.43
C GLN A 50 -3.33 -6.40 -5.19
N ALA A 51 -2.54 -7.48 -5.17
CA ALA A 51 -1.60 -7.74 -4.07
C ALA A 51 -0.52 -6.65 -3.97
N ARG A 52 0.04 -6.22 -5.12
CA ARG A 52 0.98 -5.09 -5.18
C ARG A 52 0.33 -3.79 -4.70
N ALA A 53 -0.85 -3.46 -5.22
CA ALA A 53 -1.59 -2.25 -4.83
C ALA A 53 -1.86 -2.25 -3.30
N THR A 54 -2.25 -3.40 -2.75
CA THR A 54 -2.49 -3.55 -1.30
C THR A 54 -1.22 -3.39 -0.47
N GLN A 55 -0.06 -3.82 -0.97
CA GLN A 55 1.22 -3.73 -0.24
C GLN A 55 1.86 -2.34 -0.23
N SER A 56 1.54 -1.49 -1.21
CA SER A 56 2.20 -0.18 -1.41
C SER A 56 1.31 1.02 -1.05
N GLU A 57 0.19 0.80 -0.35
CA GLU A 57 -0.78 1.85 -0.09
C GLU A 57 -0.54 2.56 1.24
N TRP A 58 -0.35 3.87 1.13
CA TRP A 58 -0.54 4.80 2.23
C TRP A 58 -2.03 4.84 2.58
N ILE A 59 -2.35 4.58 3.84
CA ILE A 59 -3.71 4.55 4.38
C ILE A 59 -3.92 5.85 5.15
N SER A 60 -5.02 6.57 4.87
CA SER A 60 -5.39 7.73 5.67
C SER A 60 -5.68 7.30 7.11
N VAL A 61 -5.12 8.02 8.08
CA VAL A 61 -5.39 7.77 9.51
C VAL A 61 -6.87 8.02 9.82
N GLU A 62 -7.51 8.98 9.15
CA GLU A 62 -8.95 9.26 9.31
C GLU A 62 -9.83 8.12 8.79
N ASP A 63 -9.44 7.49 7.68
CA ASP A 63 -10.18 6.36 7.12
C ASP A 63 -10.04 5.12 8.02
N ARG A 64 -8.80 4.84 8.44
CA ARG A 64 -8.47 3.69 9.27
C ARG A 64 -7.10 3.85 9.94
N PRO A 65 -7.00 3.97 11.27
CA PRO A 65 -5.72 3.91 11.98
C PRO A 65 -5.14 2.48 11.96
N PRO A 66 -3.85 2.29 12.30
CA PRO A 66 -3.28 0.95 12.42
C PRO A 66 -4.04 0.12 13.47
N GLU A 67 -4.21 -1.17 13.18
CA GLU A 67 -4.92 -2.10 14.07
C GLU A 67 -4.02 -2.68 15.18
N LYS A 68 -2.70 -2.56 15.04
CA LYS A 68 -1.73 -3.17 15.94
C LYS A 68 -0.70 -2.14 16.35
N GLU A 69 -0.23 -2.26 17.58
CA GLU A 69 0.97 -1.57 18.03
C GLU A 69 2.17 -1.99 17.18
N GLY A 70 3.07 -1.05 16.89
CA GLY A 70 4.26 -1.33 16.10
C GLY A 70 4.82 -0.11 15.40
N TYR A 71 5.80 -0.35 14.53
CA TYR A 71 6.42 0.70 13.74
C TYR A 71 5.80 0.81 12.36
N TYR A 72 5.56 2.04 11.95
CA TYR A 72 4.93 2.40 10.69
C TYR A 72 5.72 3.53 10.02
N LEU A 73 5.68 3.56 8.69
CA LEU A 73 6.02 4.77 7.96
C LEU A 73 4.81 5.70 8.04
N THR A 74 5.02 6.96 8.37
CA THR A 74 3.95 7.96 8.49
C THR A 74 4.29 9.21 7.70
N CYS A 75 3.28 9.95 7.28
CA CYS A 75 3.44 11.20 6.53
C CYS A 75 2.28 12.14 6.84
N ALA A 76 2.57 13.44 6.92
CA ALA A 76 1.57 14.49 6.86
C ALA A 76 1.73 15.27 5.55
N ILE A 77 0.66 15.84 5.02
CA ILE A 77 0.66 16.59 3.77
C ILE A 77 1.68 17.72 3.85
N GLY A 78 2.65 17.73 2.93
CA GLY A 78 3.72 18.73 2.89
C GLY A 78 4.88 18.47 3.86
N CYS A 79 4.88 17.34 4.58
CA CYS A 79 5.94 16.94 5.50
C CYS A 79 6.78 15.79 4.94
N ALA A 80 7.97 15.59 5.50
CA ALA A 80 8.79 14.42 5.22
C ALA A 80 8.17 13.14 5.81
N VAL A 81 8.45 12.00 5.17
CA VAL A 81 8.10 10.67 5.71
C VAL A 81 8.91 10.40 6.97
N ARG A 82 8.25 9.88 8.02
CA ARG A 82 8.85 9.51 9.29
C ARG A 82 8.63 8.04 9.60
N ASN A 83 9.56 7.45 10.35
CA ASN A 83 9.33 6.19 11.04
C ASN A 83 8.75 6.51 12.42
N CYS A 84 7.54 6.04 12.70
CA CYS A 84 6.86 6.29 13.98
C CYS A 84 6.45 4.98 14.63
N GLN A 85 6.51 4.96 15.96
CA GLN A 85 5.85 3.96 16.78
C GLN A 85 4.36 4.33 16.91
N PHE A 86 3.49 3.34 16.87
CA PHE A 86 2.08 3.46 17.21
C PHE A 86 1.81 2.61 18.46
N ASP A 87 1.23 3.23 19.50
CA ASP A 87 0.96 2.61 20.81
C ASP A 87 -0.49 2.12 20.98
N GLY A 88 -1.24 2.09 19.87
CA GLY A 88 -2.68 1.79 19.88
C GLY A 88 -3.57 3.04 19.96
N THR A 89 -3.00 4.19 20.30
CA THR A 89 -3.72 5.47 20.39
C THR A 89 -3.07 6.57 19.57
N TYR A 90 -1.76 6.78 19.70
CA TYR A 90 -1.02 7.87 19.07
C TYR A 90 0.21 7.35 18.32
N PHE A 91 0.66 8.15 17.36
CA PHE A 91 1.98 7.96 16.77
C PHE A 91 3.01 8.80 17.55
N SER A 92 4.21 8.27 17.72
CA SER A 92 5.34 9.01 18.24
C SER A 92 6.62 8.69 17.47
N TYR A 93 7.59 9.61 17.47
CA TYR A 93 8.94 9.34 16.97
C TYR A 93 9.99 9.96 17.89
N GLN A 94 11.19 9.37 17.84
CA GLN A 94 12.34 9.90 18.57
C GLN A 94 12.99 11.02 17.75
N GLN A 95 13.22 12.16 18.38
CA GLN A 95 13.94 13.29 17.81
C GLN A 95 15.14 13.59 18.69
N TYR A 96 16.30 13.81 18.08
CA TYR A 96 17.45 14.30 18.83
C TYR A 96 17.29 15.80 19.11
N ASP A 97 17.31 16.17 20.38
CA ASP A 97 17.36 17.55 20.84
C ASP A 97 18.83 17.97 20.96
N GLU A 98 19.24 18.93 20.12
CA GLU A 98 20.62 19.43 20.12
C GLU A 98 20.94 20.33 21.32
N GLU A 99 19.94 20.93 21.96
CA GLU A 99 20.13 21.79 23.13
C GLU A 99 20.34 20.96 24.38
N GLU A 100 19.51 19.92 24.58
CA GLU A 100 19.59 19.04 25.75
C GLU A 100 20.50 17.81 25.54
N TRP A 101 20.99 17.59 24.32
CA TRP A 101 21.87 16.46 23.95
C TRP A 101 21.24 15.09 24.25
N GLU A 102 19.92 14.98 24.09
CA GLU A 102 19.17 13.76 24.35
C GLU A 102 18.15 13.44 23.26
N PHE A 103 17.67 12.19 23.25
CA PHE A 103 16.54 11.80 22.39
C PHE A 103 15.24 12.03 23.16
N VAL A 104 14.38 12.84 22.58
CA VAL A 104 13.04 13.12 23.10
C VAL A 104 11.99 12.42 22.25
N GLU A 105 10.96 11.90 22.92
CA GLU A 105 9.79 11.35 22.24
C GLU A 105 8.83 12.48 21.87
N VAL A 106 8.52 12.60 20.58
CA VAL A 106 7.60 13.59 20.04
C VAL A 106 6.32 12.89 19.60
N ILE A 107 5.19 13.29 20.18
CA ILE A 107 3.86 12.86 19.73
C ILE A 107 3.59 13.48 18.36
N TRP A 108 3.10 12.66 17.44
CA TRP A 108 2.93 12.97 16.03
C TRP A 108 1.51 12.61 15.56
N PHE A 109 0.93 13.47 14.73
CA PHE A 109 -0.40 13.28 14.15
C PHE A 109 -0.27 13.27 12.61
N PRO A 110 0.06 12.11 12.01
CA PRO A 110 0.18 11.99 10.56
C PRO A 110 -1.20 11.95 9.89
N ASP A 111 -1.24 12.35 8.62
CA ASP A 111 -2.41 12.17 7.75
C ASP A 111 -2.46 10.74 7.19
N TYR A 112 -1.31 10.13 6.94
CA TYR A 112 -1.20 8.81 6.31
C TYR A 112 -0.19 7.90 7.02
N TRP A 113 -0.44 6.59 6.95
CA TRP A 113 0.48 5.56 7.41
C TRP A 113 0.63 4.40 6.43
N LEU A 114 1.77 3.72 6.50
CA LEU A 114 2.10 2.54 5.71
C LEU A 114 2.84 1.55 6.61
N SER A 115 2.49 0.26 6.51
CA SER A 115 3.20 -0.80 7.24
C SER A 115 4.65 -0.89 6.76
N ILE A 116 5.59 -1.09 7.68
CA ILE A 116 6.99 -1.32 7.29
C ILE A 116 7.05 -2.64 6.50
N PRO A 117 7.57 -2.61 5.27
CA PRO A 117 7.71 -3.83 4.49
C PRO A 117 8.63 -4.80 5.21
N LEU A 118 8.27 -6.09 5.17
CA LEU A 118 9.13 -7.13 5.72
C LEU A 118 10.48 -7.11 4.97
N PRO A 119 11.61 -7.27 5.68
CA PRO A 119 12.88 -7.42 5.01
C PRO A 119 12.84 -8.66 4.09
N PRO A 120 13.59 -8.64 2.97
CA PRO A 120 13.67 -9.80 2.09
C PRO A 120 14.12 -11.02 2.89
N THR A 121 13.34 -12.09 2.83
CA THR A 121 13.69 -13.35 3.51
C THR A 121 14.67 -14.10 2.61
N THR A 122 15.90 -14.32 3.07
CA THR A 122 16.93 -15.10 2.35
C THR A 122 16.69 -16.62 2.42
N ASN A 123 15.43 -17.07 2.33
CA ASN A 123 15.15 -18.49 2.22
C ASN A 123 14.92 -18.88 0.76
N PRO A 124 15.91 -19.47 0.05
CA PRO A 124 15.77 -19.88 -1.35
C PRO A 124 14.86 -21.11 -1.55
N ALA A 125 14.17 -21.61 -0.52
CA ALA A 125 13.26 -22.73 -0.63
C ALA A 125 12.06 -22.58 0.34
N ALA A 126 11.00 -21.94 -0.15
CA ALA A 126 9.66 -22.04 0.39
C ALA A 126 8.67 -22.23 -0.76
#